data_AF-A0A8B5UL15-F1
#
_entry.id   AF-A0A8B5UL15-F1
#
_cell.length_a   1.000
_cell.length_b   1.000
_cell.length_c   1.000
_cell.angle_alpha   90.00
_cell.angle_beta   90.00
_cell.angle_gamma   90.00
#
_symmetry.space_group_name_H-M   'P 1'
#
loop_
_entity.id
_entity.type
_entity.pdbx_description
1 polymer ?
#
loop_
_entity_poly.entity_id
_entity_poly.type
_entity_poly.pdbx_seq_one_letter_code
_entity_poly.pdbx_strand_id
1 'polypeptide(L)' 'MNFDIEQIKPETKYLIARYDSRSFVSLHQHECFHQELKAIAKQTGLSIAAIDRSVTLELLSDEDLANLGLMRININA' A
#
# COMPACT_ATOMS: atom_id res chain seq x y z
N MET A 1 -14.39 -3.16 9.21
CA MET A 1 -13.50 -2.53 8.21
C MET A 1 -12.85 -3.66 7.45
N ASN A 2 -13.05 -3.73 6.12
CA ASN A 2 -12.53 -4.81 5.31
C ASN A 2 -11.34 -4.29 4.50
N PHE A 3 -10.17 -4.88 4.71
CA PHE A 3 -9.00 -4.68 3.89
C PHE A 3 -8.42 -6.04 3.51
N ASP A 4 -7.85 -6.11 2.31
CA ASP A 4 -7.15 -7.30 1.82
C ASP A 4 -5.65 -7.04 1.89
N ILE A 5 -4.89 -8.09 2.14
CA ILE A 5 -3.43 -8.03 2.06
C ILE A 5 -2.99 -8.86 0.85
N GLU A 6 -2.29 -8.20 -0.06
CA GLU A 6 -1.67 -8.81 -1.22
C GLU A 6 -0.15 -8.79 -1.03
N GLN A 7 0.51 -9.92 -1.23
CA GLN A 7 1.97 -10.00 -1.30
C GLN A 7 2.38 -10.11 -2.76
N ILE A 8 3.28 -9.24 -3.22
CA ILE A 8 3.68 -9.20 -4.64
C ILE A 8 4.42 -10.48 -5.03
N LYS A 9 5.33 -10.96 -4.18
CA LYS A 9 5.93 -12.30 -4.26
C LYS A 9 6.28 -12.86 -2.87
N PRO A 10 6.22 -14.18 -2.64
CA PRO A 10 6.51 -14.78 -1.33
C PRO A 10 7.87 -14.39 -0.73
N GLU A 11 8.88 -14.24 -1.58
CA GLU A 11 10.26 -13.88 -1.22
C GLU A 11 10.46 -12.37 -0.95
N THR A 12 9.43 -11.57 -1.22
CA THR A 12 9.51 -10.11 -1.06
C THR A 12 8.99 -9.68 0.31
N LYS A 13 9.65 -8.68 0.91
CA LYS A 13 9.19 -8.01 2.14
C LYS A 13 8.09 -6.98 1.87
N TYR A 14 7.44 -7.05 0.70
CA TYR A 14 6.52 -6.04 0.19
C TYR A 14 5.08 -6.54 0.27
N LEU A 15 4.24 -5.79 0.98
CA LEU A 15 2.81 -6.03 1.13
C LEU A 15 2.01 -4.84 0.63
N ILE A 16 0.87 -5.12 0.02
CA ILE A 16 -0.12 -4.12 -0.36
C ILE A 16 -1.37 -4.38 0.48
N ALA A 17 -1.71 -3.44 1.35
CA ALA A 17 -2.98 -3.40 2.04
C ALA A 17 -3.99 -2.65 1.18
N ARG A 18 -4.94 -3.37 0.59
CA ARG A 18 -6.06 -2.78 -0.15
C ARG A 18 -7.23 -2.53 0.75
N TYR A 19 -7.74 -1.30 0.79
CA TYR A 19 -8.87 -0.93 1.64
C TYR A 19 -9.94 -0.18 0.86
N ASP A 20 -11.17 -0.14 1.37
CA ASP A 20 -12.20 0.74 0.82
C ASP A 20 -12.29 2.02 1.66
N SER A 21 -11.92 3.18 1.10
CA SER A 21 -11.96 4.49 1.76
C SER A 21 -13.35 4.84 2.27
N ARG A 22 -14.42 4.31 1.66
CA ARG A 22 -15.80 4.53 2.09
C ARG A 22 -16.15 3.74 3.35
N SER A 23 -15.31 2.78 3.75
CA SER A 23 -15.47 2.02 4.98
C SER A 23 -15.01 2.76 6.23
N PHE A 24 -14.33 3.89 6.09
CA PHE A 24 -13.95 4.72 7.23
C PHE A 24 -15.07 5.68 7.61
N VAL A 25 -15.37 5.74 8.91
CA VAL A 25 -16.41 6.65 9.44
C VAL A 25 -15.88 8.07 9.66
N SER A 26 -14.56 8.27 9.62
CA SER A 26 -13.93 9.58 9.78
C SER A 26 -12.52 9.62 9.20
N LEU A 27 -12.04 10.83 8.90
CA LEU A 27 -10.64 11.07 8.51
C LEU A 27 -9.67 10.59 9.59
N HIS A 28 -9.99 10.81 10.86
CA HIS A 28 -9.16 10.35 11.97
C HIS A 28 -8.99 8.82 11.97
N GLN A 29 -10.05 8.07 11.68
CA GLN A 29 -9.95 6.61 11.60
C GLN A 29 -9.06 6.17 10.43
N HIS A 30 -9.13 6.87 9.30
CA HIS A 30 -8.26 6.64 8.15
C HIS A 30 -6.80 6.92 8.50
N GLU A 31 -6.51 8.04 9.17
CA GLU A 31 -5.17 8.37 9.65
C GLU A 31 -4.62 7.34 10.65
N CYS A 32 -5.42 6.91 11.62
CA CYS A 32 -5.03 5.89 12.58
C CYS A 32 -4.65 4.57 11.88
N PHE A 33 -5.44 4.14 10.90
CA PHE A 33 -5.13 2.95 10.11
C PHE A 33 -3.77 3.06 9.41
N HIS A 34 -3.48 4.19 8.77
CA HIS A 34 -2.16 4.42 8.13
C HIS A 34 -1.02 4.44 9.15
N GLN A 35 -1.21 5.03 10.33
CA GLN A 35 -0.20 5.03 11.39
C GLN A 35 0.08 3.62 11.92
N GLU A 36 -0.95 2.79 12.08
CA GLU A 36 -0.78 1.40 12.50
C GLU A 36 0.01 0.60 11.46
N LEU A 37 -0.33 0.72 10.17
CA LEU A 37 0.42 0.06 9.09
C LEU A 37 1.89 0.50 9.08
N LYS A 38 2.15 1.80 9.29
CA LYS A 38 3.52 2.34 9.38
C LYS A 38 4.27 1.80 10.60
N ALA A 39 3.60 1.64 11.73
CA ALA A 39 4.19 1.06 12.93
C ALA A 39 4.56 -0.42 12.70
N ILE A 40 3.67 -1.20 12.07
CA ILE A 40 3.92 -2.59 11.71
C ILE A 40 5.10 -2.71 10.75
N ALA A 41 5.12 -1.90 9.69
CA ALA A 41 6.22 -1.84 8.73
C ALA A 41 7.56 -1.60 9.43
N LYS A 42 7.61 -0.63 10.36
CA LYS A 42 8.81 -0.31 11.15
C LYS A 42 9.25 -1.45 12.07
N GLN A 43 8.31 -2.15 12.73
CA GLN A 43 8.62 -3.23 13.67
C GLN A 43 9.08 -4.51 12.96
N THR A 44 8.52 -4.79 11.80
CA THR A 44 8.75 -6.06 11.06
C THR A 44 9.83 -5.93 9.98
N GLY A 45 10.18 -4.70 9.58
CA GLY A 45 11.04 -4.44 8.43
C GLY A 45 10.36 -4.78 7.10
N LEU A 46 9.03 -4.93 7.09
CA LEU A 46 8.23 -5.05 5.89
C LEU A 46 7.96 -3.66 5.30
N SER A 47 7.87 -3.59 3.99
CA SER A 47 7.39 -2.42 3.26
C SER A 47 5.92 -2.61 2.94
N ILE A 48 5.06 -1.74 3.47
CA ILE A 48 3.60 -1.86 3.35
C ILE A 48 3.05 -0.66 2.58
N ALA A 49 2.41 -0.92 1.43
CA ALA A 49 1.58 0.04 0.71
C ALA A 49 0.17 0.04 1.28
N ALA A 50 -0.46 1.19 1.47
CA ALA A 50 -1.88 1.27 1.77
C ALA A 50 -2.59 1.92 0.57
N ILE A 51 -3.35 1.14 -0.19
CA ILE A 51 -3.95 1.58 -1.47
C ILE A 51 -5.46 1.42 -1.38
N ASP A 52 -6.19 2.47 -1.76
CA ASP A 52 -7.64 2.36 -1.89
C ASP A 52 -8.00 1.40 -3.03
N ARG A 53 -9.02 0.55 -2.83
CA ARG A 53 -9.44 -0.46 -3.82
C ARG A 53 -9.87 0.13 -5.17
N SER A 54 -10.27 1.40 -5.22
CA SER A 54 -10.58 2.09 -6.47
C SER A 54 -9.34 2.54 -7.25
N VAL A 55 -8.17 2.59 -6.60
CA VAL A 55 -6.89 2.91 -7.23
C VAL A 55 -6.28 1.65 -7.81
N THR A 56 -6.03 1.66 -9.12
CA THR A 56 -5.27 0.60 -9.77
C THR A 56 -3.77 0.89 -9.70
N LEU A 57 -2.94 -0.16 -9.73
CA LEU A 57 -1.49 -0.01 -9.55
C LEU A 57 -0.85 0.84 -10.66
N GLU A 58 -1.46 0.88 -11.84
CA GLU A 58 -1.05 1.69 -12.97
C GLU A 58 -1.18 3.19 -12.71
N LEU A 59 -2.05 3.59 -11.77
CA LEU A 59 -2.29 4.99 -11.38
C LEU A 59 -1.35 5.47 -10.26
N LEU A 60 -0.53 4.59 -9.69
CA LEU A 60 0.46 4.99 -8.69
C LEU A 60 1.50 5.93 -9.30
N SER A 61 1.88 6.97 -8.57
CA SER A 61 2.97 7.84 -9.01
C SER A 61 4.31 7.08 -8.97
N ASP A 62 5.33 7.58 -9.66
CA ASP A 62 6.67 6.97 -9.58
C ASP A 62 7.25 7.10 -8.15
N GLU A 63 6.84 8.13 -7.39
CA GLU A 63 7.19 8.27 -5.97
C GLU A 63 6.54 7.18 -5.13
N ASP A 64 5.25 6.90 -5.35
CA ASP A 64 4.56 5.79 -4.69
C ASP A 64 5.23 4.46 -5.03
N LEU A 65 5.54 4.22 -6.31
CA LEU A 65 6.24 3.01 -6.73
C LEU A 65 7.64 2.91 -6.10
N ALA A 66 8.40 4.00 -6.04
CA ALA A 66 9.72 4.03 -5.42
C ALA A 66 9.65 3.74 -3.90
N ASN A 67 8.65 4.29 -3.21
CA ASN A 67 8.37 3.97 -1.80
C ASN A 67 8.02 2.48 -1.60
N LEU A 68 7.53 1.84 -2.66
CA LEU A 68 7.26 0.39 -2.73
C LEU A 68 8.44 -0.43 -3.26
N GLY A 69 9.61 0.17 -3.48
CA GLY A 69 10.77 -0.50 -4.08
C GLY A 69 10.51 -1.02 -5.49
N LEU A 70 9.46 -0.50 -6.15
CA LEU A 70 9.07 -0.82 -7.50
C LEU A 70 9.53 0.30 -8.43
N MET A 71 9.72 -0.06 -9.69
CA MET A 71 9.98 0.90 -10.76
C MET A 71 9.09 0.55 -11.94
N ARG A 72 8.48 1.56 -12.54
CA ARG A 72 7.69 1.39 -13.75
C ARG A 72 8.62 1.00 -14.89
N ILE A 73 8.35 -0.13 -15.54
CA ILE A 73 9.09 -0.57 -16.72
C ILE A 73 8.39 0.04 -17.94
N ASN A 74 9.02 1.04 -18.57
CA ASN A 74 8.60 1.49 -19.89
C ASN A 74 9.16 0.51 -20.93
N ILE A 75 8.29 -0.28 -21.55
CA ILE A 75 8.67 -1.28 -22.58
C ILE A 75 8.95 -0.60 -23.95
N ASN A 76 8.85 0.73 -24.03
CA ASN A 76 9.12 1.51 -25.25
C ASN A 76 10.43 2.29 -25.16
N ALA A 77 11.56 1.60 -24.93
CA ALA A 77 12.91 2.17 -25.04
C ALA A 77 13.74 1.41 -26.08
#